data_AF-A0A6B2T849-F1
#
_entry.id   AF-A0A6B2T849-F1
#
_cell.length_a   1.000
_cell.length_b   1.000
_cell.length_c   1.000
_cell.angle_alpha   90.00
_cell.angle_beta   90.00
_cell.angle_gamma   90.00
#
_symmetry.space_group_name_H-M   'P 1'
#
loop_
_entity.id
_entity.type
_entity.pdbx_description
1 polymer ?
#
loop_
_entity_poly.entity_id
_entity_poly.type
_entity_poly.pdbx_seq_one_letter_code
_entity_poly.pdbx_strand_id
1 'polypeptide(L)'
;MTRTVGRHGADGLVERDAELAALRSAYEEEADTRGSLVVLGGAVGTGKTALLRAWTERVAPDALVLTATACRAERELPLGILEQLVRGCP
;
A
#
# COMPACT_ATOMS: atom_id res chain seq x y z
N MET A 1 -0.62 2.72 37.15
CA MET A 1 0.61 2.39 36.39
C MET A 1 0.30 1.17 35.55
N THR A 2 -0.38 1.37 34.42
CA THR A 2 -0.86 0.31 33.54
C THR A 2 -0.35 0.64 32.14
N ARG A 3 0.64 -0.13 31.71
CA ARG A 3 1.38 0.02 30.46
C ARG A 3 0.64 -0.77 29.38
N THR A 4 -0.15 -0.07 28.58
CA THR A 4 -0.79 -0.63 27.39
C THR A 4 0.24 -0.71 26.28
N VAL A 5 0.60 -1.93 25.87
CA VAL A 5 1.43 -2.18 24.70
C VAL A 5 0.61 -1.81 23.46
N GLY A 6 0.98 -0.70 22.83
CA GLY A 6 0.37 -0.25 21.58
C GLY A 6 0.56 -1.27 20.47
N ARG A 7 -0.49 -1.48 19.66
CA ARG A 7 -0.41 -2.20 18.39
C ARG A 7 0.51 -1.40 17.45
N HIS A 8 1.74 -1.86 17.22
CA HIS A 8 2.74 -1.20 16.36
C HIS A 8 2.47 -1.41 14.85
N GLY A 9 1.22 -1.66 14.45
CA GLY A 9 0.86 -1.92 13.05
C GLY A 9 0.44 -0.66 12.29
N ALA A 10 -0.27 0.25 12.95
CA ALA A 10 -0.94 1.39 12.30
C ALA A 10 -0.48 2.78 12.80
N ASP A 11 0.11 2.88 14.01
CA ASP A 11 0.41 4.16 14.69
C ASP A 11 1.92 4.51 14.80
N GLY A 12 2.81 3.86 14.05
CA GLY A 12 4.25 3.87 14.37
C GLY A 12 5.23 4.03 13.22
N LEU A 13 4.86 4.73 12.14
CA LEU A 13 5.81 5.03 11.06
C LEU A 13 6.64 6.28 11.42
N VAL A 14 7.64 6.10 12.28
CA VAL A 14 8.61 7.15 12.63
C VAL A 14 9.46 7.48 11.38
N GLU A 15 9.64 8.76 11.07
CA GLU A 15 10.43 9.27 9.93
C GLU A 15 9.95 8.85 8.53
N ARG A 16 8.66 8.57 8.33
CA ARG A 16 8.09 8.24 7.00
C ARG A 16 7.06 9.25 6.48
N ASP A 17 7.01 10.43 7.09
CA ASP A 17 6.04 11.48 6.74
C ASP A 17 6.24 11.99 5.30
N ALA A 18 7.48 12.05 4.83
CA ALA A 18 7.79 12.46 3.46
C ALA A 18 7.28 11.47 2.42
N GLU A 19 7.46 10.16 2.65
CA GLU A 19 6.97 9.12 1.76
C GLU A 19 5.44 9.05 1.75
N LEU A 20 4.80 9.23 2.91
CA LEU A 20 3.35 9.30 3.00
C LEU A 20 2.79 10.57 2.32
N ALA A 21 3.48 11.70 2.43
CA ALA A 21 3.12 12.93 1.72
C ALA A 21 3.24 12.76 0.19
N ALA A 22 4.28 12.06 -0.29
CA ALA A 22 4.45 11.76 -1.71
C ALA A 22 3.35 10.83 -2.25
N LEU A 23 2.97 9.79 -1.47
CA LEU A 23 1.85 8.92 -1.81
C LEU A 23 0.52 9.69 -1.88
N ARG A 24 0.30 10.61 -0.94
CA ARG A 24 -0.88 11.48 -0.95
C ARG A 24 -0.91 12.41 -2.17
N SER A 25 0.19 13.07 -2.48
CA SER A 25 0.27 13.93 -3.67
C SER A 25 -0.07 13.16 -4.94
N ALA A 26 0.49 11.94 -5.09
CA ALA A 26 0.22 11.09 -6.25
C ALA A 26 -1.22 10.57 -6.32
N TYR A 27 -1.93 10.54 -5.19
CA TYR A 27 -3.33 10.12 -5.08
C TYR A 27 -4.33 11.27 -5.30
N GLU A 28 -3.98 12.48 -4.85
CA GLU A 28 -4.83 13.69 -4.94
C GLU A 28 -4.66 14.47 -6.25
N GLU A 29 -3.68 14.12 -7.10
CA GLU A 29 -3.52 14.72 -8.42
C GLU A 29 -4.70 14.38 -9.36
N GLU A 30 -5.57 15.36 -9.61
CA GLU A 30 -6.66 15.28 -10.60
C GLU A 30 -6.63 16.55 -11.50
N ALA A 31 -6.63 16.45 -12.83
CA ALA A 31 -7.90 16.55 -13.58
C ALA A 31 -7.86 16.03 -15.04
N ASP A 32 -6.76 15.44 -15.52
CA ASP A 32 -6.67 15.01 -16.94
C ASP A 32 -6.12 13.57 -17.09
N THR A 33 -6.85 12.64 -16.47
CA THR A 33 -7.08 11.24 -16.90
C THR A 33 -5.88 10.37 -17.32
N ARG A 34 -4.84 10.26 -16.49
CA ARG A 34 -3.89 9.14 -16.56
C ARG A 34 -3.53 8.70 -15.14
N GLY A 35 -3.97 7.50 -14.75
CA GLY A 35 -3.68 6.96 -13.41
C GLY A 35 -2.19 7.00 -13.05
N SER A 36 -1.91 7.07 -11.75
CA SER A 36 -0.54 7.19 -11.23
C SER A 36 0.08 5.81 -10.95
N LEU A 37 1.40 5.69 -11.15
CA LEU A 37 2.19 4.52 -10.78
C LEU A 37 3.29 4.94 -9.81
N VAL A 38 3.23 4.43 -8.58
CA VAL A 38 4.25 4.64 -7.55
C VAL A 38 5.01 3.34 -7.29
N VAL A 39 6.34 3.40 -7.36
CA VAL A 39 7.22 2.25 -7.08
C VAL A 39 7.98 2.49 -5.78
N LEU A 40 7.75 1.63 -4.78
CA LEU A 40 8.48 1.65 -3.52
C LEU A 40 9.77 0.82 -3.64
N GLY A 41 10.90 1.51 -3.81
CA GLY A 41 12.24 0.91 -3.81
C GLY A 41 12.90 0.90 -2.42
N GLY A 42 13.84 0.00 -2.19
CA GLY A 42 14.66 -0.02 -0.96
C GLY A 42 15.15 -1.42 -0.59
N ALA A 43 16.16 -1.50 0.28
CA ALA A 43 16.71 -2.76 0.76
C ALA A 43 15.67 -3.64 1.48
N VAL A 44 15.95 -4.94 1.64
CA VAL A 44 15.11 -5.83 2.46
C VAL A 44 15.04 -5.29 3.90
N GLY A 45 13.87 -5.39 4.54
CA GLY A 45 13.69 -4.95 5.92
C GLY A 45 13.50 -3.43 6.13
N THR A 46 13.48 -2.62 5.07
CA THR A 46 13.29 -1.16 5.15
C THR A 46 11.86 -0.69 5.44
N GLY A 47 10.91 -1.60 5.63
CA GLY A 47 9.53 -1.26 6.00
C GLY A 47 8.60 -0.88 4.85
N LYS A 48 8.97 -1.12 3.58
CA LYS A 48 8.09 -0.85 2.41
C LYS A 48 6.68 -1.44 2.54
N THR A 49 6.57 -2.69 3.00
CA THR A 49 5.28 -3.35 3.23
C THR A 49 4.49 -2.68 4.35
N ALA A 50 5.16 -2.19 5.40
CA ALA A 50 4.51 -1.47 6.48
C ALA A 50 4.00 -0.09 6.01
N LEU A 51 4.81 0.63 5.22
CA LEU A 51 4.43 1.90 4.59
C LEU A 51 3.20 1.73 3.67
N LEU A 52 3.23 0.74 2.77
CA LEU A 52 2.12 0.47 1.85
C LEU A 52 0.83 0.13 2.62
N ARG A 53 0.92 -0.71 3.66
CA ARG A 53 -0.23 -1.08 4.49
C ARG A 53 -0.83 0.14 5.19
N ALA A 54 0.00 0.95 5.85
CA ALA A 54 -0.47 2.15 6.54
C ALA A 54 -1.11 3.15 5.59
N TRP A 55 -0.57 3.29 4.37
CA TRP A 55 -1.19 4.12 3.33
C TRP A 55 -2.57 3.56 2.92
N THR A 56 -2.65 2.26 2.62
CA THR A 56 -3.92 1.64 2.22
C THR A 56 -4.99 1.72 3.31
N GLU A 57 -4.62 1.58 4.57
CA GLU A 57 -5.54 1.72 5.71
C GLU A 57 -6.11 3.15 5.80
N ARG A 58 -5.33 4.17 5.43
CA ARG A 58 -5.77 5.58 5.45
C ARG A 58 -6.76 5.91 4.33
N VAL A 59 -6.62 5.30 3.15
CA VAL A 59 -7.50 5.59 1.99
C VAL A 59 -8.70 4.65 1.88
N ALA A 60 -8.67 3.49 2.54
CA ALA A 60 -9.75 2.50 2.50
C ALA A 60 -11.17 3.04 2.84
N PRO A 61 -11.36 4.05 3.71
CA PRO A 61 -12.68 4.63 3.93
C PRO A 61 -13.29 5.32 2.70
N ASP A 62 -12.46 5.86 1.82
CA ASP A 62 -12.87 6.72 0.70
C ASP A 62 -12.55 6.12 -0.68
N ALA A 63 -11.86 4.98 -0.73
CA ALA A 63 -11.43 4.32 -1.96
C ALA A 63 -11.52 2.79 -1.88
N LEU A 64 -11.80 2.17 -3.04
CA LEU A 64 -11.66 0.73 -3.18
C LEU A 64 -10.18 0.35 -3.25
N VAL A 65 -9.69 -0.29 -2.17
CA VAL A 65 -8.33 -0.82 -2.11
C VAL A 65 -8.32 -2.27 -2.55
N LEU A 66 -7.66 -2.57 -3.67
CA LEU A 66 -7.39 -3.93 -4.12
C LEU A 66 -5.89 -4.23 -3.99
N THR A 67 -5.56 -5.39 -3.43
CA THR A 67 -4.15 -5.81 -3.23
C THR A 67 -3.89 -7.15 -3.88
N ALA A 68 -2.70 -7.31 -4.46
CA ALA A 68 -2.21 -8.59 -4.93
C ALA A 68 -0.73 -8.73 -4.55
N THR A 69 -0.27 -9.97 -4.38
CA THR A 69 1.15 -10.28 -4.18
C THR A 69 1.68 -10.95 -5.42
N ALA A 70 2.71 -10.33 -6.03
CA ALA A 70 3.36 -10.88 -7.20
C ALA A 70 4.61 -11.69 -6.84
N CYS A 71 4.84 -12.81 -7.51
CA CYS A 71 6.09 -13.57 -7.42
C CYS A 71 6.69 -13.86 -8.80
N ARG A 72 7.99 -14.19 -8.88
CA ARG A 72 8.61 -14.55 -10.17
C ARG A 72 8.14 -15.91 -10.70
N ALA A 73 7.78 -16.82 -9.80
CA ALA A 73 7.40 -18.20 -10.14
C ALA A 73 6.06 -18.28 -10.87
N GLU A 74 5.16 -17.32 -10.67
CA GLU A 74 3.83 -17.29 -11.30
C GLU A 74 3.81 -16.56 -12.65
N ARG A 75 4.97 -16.19 -13.22
CA ARG A 75 5.02 -15.43 -14.48
C ARG A 75 4.33 -16.13 -15.65
N GLU A 76 4.31 -17.46 -15.62
CA GLU A 76 3.63 -18.28 -16.63
C GLU A 76 2.16 -18.59 -16.28
N LEU A 77 1.71 -18.22 -15.08
CA LEU A 77 0.32 -18.36 -14.66
C LEU A 77 -0.51 -17.22 -15.30
N PRO A 78 -1.39 -17.52 -16.26
CA PRO A 78 -2.18 -16.49 -16.90
C PRO A 78 -3.07 -15.79 -15.87
N LEU A 79 -3.05 -14.45 -15.88
CA LEU A 79 -3.96 -13.61 -15.10
C LEU A 79 -3.88 -13.79 -13.57
N GLY A 80 -2.81 -14.38 -13.01
CA GLY A 80 -2.72 -14.68 -11.57
C GLY A 80 -2.92 -13.46 -10.64
N ILE A 81 -2.46 -12.28 -11.06
CA ILE A 81 -2.69 -11.02 -10.33
C ILE A 81 -4.14 -10.56 -10.45
N LEU A 82 -4.73 -10.64 -11.65
CA LEU A 82 -6.11 -10.22 -11.86
C LEU A 82 -7.08 -11.07 -11.06
N GLU A 83 -6.83 -12.38 -10.96
CA GLU A 83 -7.62 -13.27 -10.10
C GLU A 83 -7.61 -12.81 -8.63
N GLN A 84 -6.43 -12.48 -8.09
CA GLN A 84 -6.28 -11.97 -6.73
C GLN A 84 -7.06 -10.66 -6.53
N LEU A 85 -6.98 -9.74 -7.49
CA LEU A 85 -7.68 -8.45 -7.41
C LEU A 85 -9.21 -8.62 -7.46
N VAL A 86 -9.72 -9.46 -8.36
CA VAL A 86 -11.17 -9.72 -8.48
C VAL A 86 -11.73 -10.37 -7.22
N ARG A 87 -10.99 -11.28 -6.59
CA ARG A 87 -11.39 -11.89 -5.30
C ARG A 87 -11.49 -10.88 -4.16
N GLY A 88 -10.76 -9.76 -4.24
CA GLY A 88 -10.79 -8.69 -3.25
C GLY A 88 -11.85 -7.61 -3.50
N CYS A 89 -12.59 -7.71 -4.60
CA CYS A 89 -13.68 -6.78 -4.91
C CYS A 89 -14.93 -7.13 -4.06
N PRO A 90 -15.65 -6.13 -3.50
CA PRO A 90 -16.93 -6.35 -2.83
C PRO A 90 -18.02 -6.87 -3.78
#